data_AF-A0A1D2X2P0-F1
#
_entry.id   AF-A0A1D2X2P0-F1
#
_cell.length_a   1.000
_cell.length_b   1.000
_cell.length_c   1.000
_cell.angle_alpha   90.00
_cell.angle_beta   90.00
_cell.angle_gamma   90.00
#
_symmetry.space_group_name_H-M   'P 1'
#
loop_
_entity.id
_entity.type
_entity.pdbx_description
1 polymer ?
#
loop_
_entity_poly.entity_id
_entity_poly.type
_entity_poly.pdbx_seq_one_letter_code
_entity_poly.pdbx_strand_id
1 'polypeptide(L)'
;MIFIILNSLVFLSQIPQANHYRDVEDSCEWIIENYPEIDNTTIIYSDNWPAVTWYTNIYVQRGVPDLYSENGSQLFSKEILSQNNTHHAASLYVDTNSFKKLDFPGLTIVKEIGDVTIYENSYQLGSHTKNFDSEHYKNYINETLKFERGL
;
A
#
# COMPACT_ATOMS: atom_id res chain seq x y z
N MET A 1 31.93 27.98 -17.02
CA MET A 1 30.81 28.41 -16.15
C MET A 1 29.44 28.27 -16.85
N ILE A 2 29.31 28.62 -18.14
CA ILE A 2 28.07 28.49 -18.92
C ILE A 2 27.57 27.03 -19.05
N PHE A 3 28.49 26.06 -19.14
CA PHE A 3 28.14 24.63 -19.25
C PHE A 3 27.45 24.04 -18.02
N ILE A 4 27.72 24.56 -16.81
CA ILE A 4 27.11 24.05 -15.57
C ILE A 4 25.66 24.53 -15.45
N ILE A 5 25.40 25.79 -15.81
CA ILE A 5 24.06 26.40 -15.76
C ILE A 5 23.12 25.72 -16.76
N LEU A 6 23.61 25.37 -17.96
CA LEU A 6 22.84 24.64 -18.96
C LEU A 6 22.44 23.23 -18.49
N ASN A 7 23.35 22.50 -17.82
CA ASN A 7 23.02 21.18 -17.26
C ASN A 7 21.97 21.27 -16.14
N SER A 8 22.04 22.28 -15.27
CA SER A 8 21.06 22.49 -14.21
C SER A 8 19.66 22.85 -14.75
N LEU A 9 19.59 23.62 -15.86
CA LEU A 9 18.32 23.97 -16.51
C LEU A 9 17.68 22.79 -17.23
N VAL A 10 18.49 21.93 -17.86
CA VAL A 10 17.98 20.68 -18.47
C VAL A 10 17.43 19.74 -17.40
N PHE A 11 18.07 19.67 -16.22
CA PHE A 11 17.58 18.90 -15.08
C PHE A 11 16.22 19.41 -14.56
N LEU A 12 16.03 20.74 -14.47
CA LEU A 12 14.74 21.35 -14.10
C LEU A 12 13.64 21.11 -15.13
N SER A 13 13.98 21.06 -16.42
CA SER A 13 13.01 20.81 -17.50
C SER A 13 12.56 19.36 -17.62
N GLN A 14 13.30 18.43 -16.98
CA GLN A 14 13.02 17.00 -16.94
C GLN A 14 12.44 16.52 -15.61
N ILE A 15 12.18 17.42 -14.64
CA ILE A 15 11.35 17.08 -13.49
C ILE A 15 9.97 16.74 -14.06
N PRO A 16 9.49 15.49 -13.89
CA PRO A 16 8.18 15.11 -14.39
C PRO A 16 7.13 16.11 -13.91
N GLN A 17 6.37 16.71 -14.84
CA GLN A 17 5.28 17.62 -14.48
C GLN A 17 4.10 16.89 -13.80
N ALA A 18 4.04 15.56 -13.90
CA ALA A 18 3.19 14.72 -13.07
C ALA A 18 3.82 14.63 -11.67
N ASN A 19 3.18 15.23 -10.68
CA ASN A 19 3.78 15.48 -9.39
C ASN A 19 3.63 14.27 -8.45
N HIS A 20 4.00 13.10 -8.95
CA HIS A 20 3.94 11.81 -8.24
C HIS A 20 4.46 11.92 -6.80
N TYR A 21 5.55 12.68 -6.58
CA TYR A 21 6.08 12.92 -5.24
C TYR A 21 5.13 13.69 -4.31
N ARG A 22 4.38 14.68 -4.83
CA ARG A 22 3.35 15.39 -4.06
C ARG A 22 2.13 14.51 -3.84
N ASP A 23 1.72 13.71 -4.83
CA ASP A 23 0.60 12.80 -4.66
C ASP A 23 0.88 11.76 -3.56
N VAL A 24 2.13 11.28 -3.46
CA VAL A 24 2.61 10.43 -2.36
C VAL A 24 2.66 11.18 -1.03
N GLU A 25 3.14 12.42 -1.00
CA GLU A 25 3.18 13.27 0.20
C GLU A 25 1.77 13.53 0.75
N ASP A 26 0.87 14.07 -0.07
CA ASP A 26 -0.54 14.35 0.25
C ASP A 26 -1.26 13.08 0.72
N SER A 27 -0.95 11.92 0.12
CA SER A 27 -1.48 10.62 0.56
C SER A 27 -1.00 10.23 1.94
N CYS A 28 0.27 10.45 2.25
CA CYS A 28 0.83 10.15 3.57
C CYS A 28 0.31 11.11 4.64
N GLU A 29 0.16 12.40 4.31
CA GLU A 29 -0.50 13.38 5.17
C GLU A 29 -1.93 12.96 5.49
N TRP A 30 -2.70 12.56 4.46
CA TRP A 30 -4.05 12.04 4.66
C TRP A 30 -4.08 10.82 5.59
N ILE A 31 -3.12 9.89 5.48
CA ILE A 31 -3.02 8.74 6.40
C ILE A 31 -2.79 9.21 7.84
N ILE A 32 -1.84 10.12 8.07
CA ILE A 32 -1.54 10.64 9.41
C ILE A 32 -2.77 11.33 10.02
N GLU A 33 -3.50 12.13 9.23
CA GLU A 33 -4.67 12.86 9.70
C GLU A 33 -5.86 11.95 10.02
N ASN A 34 -6.09 10.89 9.23
CA ASN A 34 -7.26 10.02 9.37
C ASN A 34 -7.02 8.84 10.32
N TYR A 35 -5.76 8.48 10.56
CA TYR A 35 -5.38 7.42 11.50
C TYR A 35 -4.45 7.98 12.59
N PRO A 36 -4.95 8.81 13.53
CA PRO A 36 -4.11 9.50 14.51
C PRO A 36 -3.37 8.58 15.50
N GLU A 37 -3.78 7.31 15.59
CA GLU A 37 -3.13 6.28 16.41
C GLU A 37 -2.18 5.38 15.59
N ILE A 38 -1.78 5.81 14.40
CA ILE A 38 -0.86 5.06 13.56
C ILE A 38 0.57 5.16 14.10
N ASP A 39 1.22 4.02 14.27
CA ASP A 39 2.58 3.91 14.79
C ASP A 39 3.30 2.69 14.19
N ASN A 40 4.51 2.38 14.67
CA ASN A 40 5.31 1.25 14.20
C ASN A 40 4.74 -0.14 14.51
N THR A 41 3.62 -0.23 15.24
CA THR A 41 2.87 -1.48 15.41
C THR A 41 1.82 -1.67 14.32
N THR A 42 1.47 -0.59 13.59
CA THR A 42 0.58 -0.67 12.44
C THR A 42 1.34 -1.20 11.23
N ILE A 43 0.89 -2.32 10.67
CA ILE A 43 1.54 -2.93 9.52
C ILE A 43 1.05 -2.25 8.24
N ILE A 44 1.96 -1.54 7.57
CA ILE A 44 1.72 -0.89 6.29
C ILE A 44 2.60 -1.54 5.24
N TYR A 45 2.03 -1.87 4.08
CA TYR A 45 2.78 -2.26 2.89
C TYR A 45 2.75 -1.16 1.84
N SER A 46 3.80 -1.05 1.03
CA SER A 46 3.79 -0.21 -0.16
C SER A 46 4.76 -0.72 -1.21
N ASP A 47 4.43 -0.45 -2.48
CA ASP A 47 5.32 -0.67 -3.61
C ASP A 47 6.45 0.38 -3.69
N ASN A 48 6.28 1.51 -3.00
CA ASN A 48 7.27 2.56 -2.75
C ASN A 48 7.46 2.79 -1.24
N TRP A 49 7.71 1.69 -0.51
CA TRP A 49 7.89 1.71 0.95
C TRP A 49 8.91 2.73 1.48
N PRO A 50 10.03 3.09 0.80
CA PRO A 50 10.96 4.08 1.33
C PRO A 50 10.34 5.47 1.39
N ALA A 51 9.56 5.87 0.37
CA ALA A 51 8.90 7.17 0.34
C ALA A 51 7.77 7.24 1.39
N VAL A 52 6.93 6.20 1.46
CA VAL A 52 5.86 6.15 2.46
C VAL A 52 6.44 6.12 3.87
N THR A 53 7.54 5.38 4.11
CA THR A 53 8.26 5.41 5.40
C THR A 53 8.74 6.81 5.74
N TRP A 54 9.30 7.53 4.76
CA TRP A 54 9.83 8.87 4.96
C TRP A 54 8.74 9.87 5.36
N TYR A 55 7.62 9.91 4.65
CA TYR A 55 6.56 10.88 4.90
C TYR A 55 5.70 10.53 6.13
N THR A 56 5.48 9.24 6.41
CA THR A 56 4.70 8.81 7.58
C THR A 56 5.51 8.70 8.87
N ASN A 57 6.85 8.64 8.77
CA ASN A 57 7.75 8.32 9.87
C ASN A 57 7.42 6.99 10.58
N ILE A 58 6.86 6.04 9.84
CA ILE A 58 6.51 4.68 10.28
C ILE A 58 7.26 3.67 9.41
N TYR A 59 7.68 2.56 9.99
CA TYR A 59 8.29 1.48 9.23
C TYR A 59 7.28 0.83 8.27
N VAL A 60 7.42 1.11 6.98
CA VAL A 60 6.59 0.51 5.92
C VAL A 60 7.32 -0.67 5.31
N GLN A 61 6.61 -1.77 5.14
CA GLN A 61 7.12 -2.98 4.51
C GLN A 61 7.01 -2.92 2.99
N ARG A 62 7.97 -3.55 2.32
CA ARG A 62 7.94 -3.71 0.86
C ARG A 62 6.80 -4.65 0.47
N GLY A 63 5.88 -4.19 -0.37
CA GLY A 63 4.85 -5.01 -1.01
C GLY A 63 4.66 -4.58 -2.46
N VAL A 64 5.16 -5.38 -3.41
CA VAL A 64 5.07 -5.08 -4.84
C VAL A 64 4.24 -6.18 -5.52
N PRO A 65 3.02 -5.89 -5.98
CA PRO A 65 2.19 -6.87 -6.66
C PRO A 65 2.76 -7.22 -8.05
N ASP A 66 2.63 -8.49 -8.45
CA ASP A 66 2.88 -8.89 -9.83
C ASP A 66 1.65 -8.60 -10.69
N LEU A 67 1.68 -7.49 -11.42
CA LEU A 67 0.57 -7.01 -12.26
C LEU A 67 0.40 -7.81 -13.56
N TYR A 68 1.34 -8.70 -13.91
CA TYR A 68 1.33 -9.45 -15.17
C TYR A 68 0.75 -10.86 -15.03
N SER A 69 0.62 -11.35 -13.79
CA SER A 69 0.04 -12.66 -13.50
C SER A 69 -1.49 -12.56 -13.37
N GLU A 70 -2.21 -13.49 -14.00
CA GLU A 70 -3.69 -13.56 -13.93
C GLU A 70 -4.20 -13.64 -12.47
N ASN A 71 -3.44 -14.30 -11.59
CA ASN A 71 -3.76 -14.44 -10.16
C ASN A 71 -2.91 -13.52 -9.26
N GLY A 72 -2.23 -12.52 -9.85
CA GLY A 72 -1.28 -11.66 -9.15
C GLY A 72 -1.90 -10.90 -7.98
N SER A 73 -3.09 -10.32 -8.15
CA SER A 73 -3.78 -9.60 -7.08
C SER A 73 -4.20 -10.51 -5.92
N GLN A 74 -4.68 -11.72 -6.21
CA GLN A 74 -5.05 -12.71 -5.19
C GLN A 74 -3.83 -13.20 -4.41
N LEU A 75 -2.74 -13.55 -5.12
CA LEU A 75 -1.50 -13.99 -4.49
C LEU A 75 -0.91 -12.89 -3.61
N PHE A 76 -0.87 -11.66 -4.12
CA PHE A 76 -0.40 -10.52 -3.36
C PHE A 76 -1.24 -10.28 -2.09
N SER A 77 -2.57 -10.28 -2.22
CA SER A 77 -3.48 -10.13 -1.08
C SER A 77 -3.26 -11.21 -0.03
N LYS A 78 -3.05 -12.46 -0.47
CA LYS A 78 -2.74 -13.57 0.42
C LYS A 78 -1.43 -13.40 1.17
N GLU A 79 -0.41 -12.88 0.51
CA GLU A 79 0.86 -12.61 1.17
C GLU A 79 0.65 -11.56 2.26
N ILE A 80 0.21 -10.35 1.90
CA ILE A 80 0.18 -9.21 2.81
C ILE A 80 -0.92 -9.28 3.89
N LEU A 81 -1.98 -10.06 3.69
CA LEU A 81 -3.07 -10.22 4.68
C LEU A 81 -2.89 -11.45 5.58
N SER A 82 -1.84 -12.25 5.37
CA SER A 82 -1.62 -13.44 6.19
C SER A 82 -1.24 -13.07 7.64
N GLN A 83 -1.74 -13.83 8.62
CA GLN A 83 -1.37 -13.67 10.03
C GLN A 83 -0.80 -14.98 10.56
N ASN A 84 0.49 -14.98 10.89
CA ASN A 84 1.20 -16.13 11.47
C ASN A 84 2.40 -15.65 12.34
N ASN A 85 3.18 -16.60 12.86
CA ASN A 85 4.26 -16.31 13.80
C ASN A 85 5.39 -15.42 13.22
N THR A 86 5.50 -15.33 11.90
CA THR A 86 6.58 -14.60 11.20
C THR A 86 6.07 -13.48 10.30
N HIS A 87 4.75 -13.36 10.15
CA HIS A 87 4.12 -12.44 9.22
C HIS A 87 2.87 -11.88 9.85
N HIS A 88 2.77 -10.55 9.86
CA HIS A 88 1.63 -9.85 10.40
C HIS A 88 0.79 -9.28 9.27
N ALA A 89 -0.52 -9.41 9.39
CA ALA A 89 -1.45 -8.91 8.40
C ALA A 89 -1.36 -7.38 8.28
N ALA A 90 -1.41 -6.90 7.05
CA ALA A 90 -1.48 -5.49 6.73
C ALA A 90 -2.75 -4.86 7.31
N SER A 91 -2.59 -3.69 7.94
CA SER A 91 -3.69 -2.76 8.17
C SER A 91 -3.94 -1.92 6.93
N LEU A 92 -2.88 -1.47 6.26
CA LEU A 92 -2.94 -0.60 5.08
C LEU A 92 -1.99 -1.09 3.99
N TYR A 93 -2.38 -0.89 2.74
CA TYR A 93 -1.51 -1.01 1.57
C TYR A 93 -1.57 0.29 0.75
N VAL A 94 -0.41 0.86 0.43
CA VAL A 94 -0.30 2.11 -0.35
C VAL A 94 0.32 1.78 -1.71
N ASP A 95 -0.50 1.87 -2.75
CA ASP A 95 -0.11 1.64 -4.13
C ASP A 95 0.21 2.96 -4.82
N THR A 96 1.48 3.17 -5.14
CA THR A 96 1.97 4.41 -5.72
C THR A 96 2.28 4.29 -7.21
N ASN A 97 2.73 3.13 -7.71
CA ASN A 97 3.25 3.01 -9.08
C ASN A 97 2.39 2.15 -10.01
N SER A 98 1.33 1.49 -9.53
CA SER A 98 0.50 0.66 -10.41
C SER A 98 -0.31 1.54 -11.37
N PHE A 99 0.01 1.47 -12.66
CA PHE A 99 -0.72 2.16 -13.74
C PHE A 99 -2.20 1.74 -13.81
N LYS A 100 -2.49 0.48 -13.47
CA LYS A 100 -3.84 -0.04 -13.33
C LYS A 100 -4.02 -0.42 -11.87
N LYS A 101 -4.87 0.32 -11.17
CA LYS A 101 -5.29 -0.02 -9.81
C LYS A 101 -6.11 -1.31 -9.86
N LEU A 102 -5.66 -2.31 -9.11
CA LEU A 102 -6.28 -3.63 -9.07
C LEU A 102 -7.19 -3.73 -7.85
N ASP A 103 -8.21 -4.58 -7.98
CA ASP A 103 -8.98 -5.05 -6.85
C ASP A 103 -8.20 -6.17 -6.17
N PHE A 104 -7.78 -5.92 -4.93
CA PHE A 104 -7.09 -6.87 -4.07
C PHE A 104 -8.10 -7.48 -3.10
N PRO A 105 -8.40 -8.79 -3.18
CA PRO A 105 -9.38 -9.42 -2.29
C PRO A 105 -9.00 -9.27 -0.80
N GLY A 106 -9.95 -8.81 0.02
CA GLY A 106 -9.71 -8.54 1.44
C GLY A 106 -9.10 -7.18 1.75
N LEU A 107 -8.86 -6.37 0.72
CA LEU A 107 -8.52 -4.95 0.81
C LEU A 107 -9.64 -4.11 0.18
N THR A 108 -9.87 -2.93 0.73
CA THR A 108 -10.84 -1.96 0.21
C THR A 108 -10.16 -0.63 -0.03
N ILE A 109 -10.40 -0.03 -1.19
CA ILE A 109 -9.92 1.32 -1.49
C ILE A 109 -10.63 2.30 -0.55
N VAL A 110 -9.84 3.03 0.25
CA VAL A 110 -10.35 4.05 1.17
C VAL A 110 -10.09 5.46 0.66
N LYS A 111 -9.06 5.64 -0.17
CA LYS A 111 -8.68 6.95 -0.71
C LYS A 111 -7.89 6.81 -2.01
N GLU A 112 -8.13 7.75 -2.92
CA GLU A 112 -7.33 7.97 -4.13
C GLU A 112 -6.92 9.44 -4.19
N ILE A 113 -5.62 9.70 -4.39
CA ILE A 113 -5.04 11.02 -4.56
C ILE A 113 -4.06 10.94 -5.72
N GLY A 114 -4.39 11.60 -6.83
CA GLY A 114 -3.57 11.55 -8.04
C GLY A 114 -3.41 10.12 -8.55
N ASP A 115 -2.16 9.67 -8.68
CA ASP A 115 -1.81 8.31 -9.08
C ASP A 115 -1.61 7.34 -7.90
N VAL A 116 -1.86 7.77 -6.67
CA VAL A 116 -1.73 6.96 -5.45
C VAL A 116 -3.09 6.46 -4.97
N THR A 117 -3.14 5.19 -4.60
CA THR A 117 -4.34 4.53 -4.05
C THR A 117 -4.01 3.92 -2.69
N ILE A 118 -4.84 4.22 -1.70
CA ILE A 118 -4.71 3.69 -0.34
C ILE A 118 -5.80 2.64 -0.14
N TYR A 119 -5.36 1.47 0.26
CA TYR A 119 -6.20 0.33 0.59
C TYR A 119 -6.15 0.07 2.09
N GLU A 120 -7.30 -0.22 2.69
CA GLU A 120 -7.41 -0.69 4.07
C GLU A 120 -7.86 -2.15 4.10
N ASN A 121 -7.40 -2.89 5.11
CA ASN A 121 -7.89 -4.24 5.38
C ASN A 121 -9.41 -4.21 5.62
N SER A 122 -10.16 -4.87 4.73
CA SER A 122 -11.62 -4.88 4.77
C SER A 122 -12.17 -5.42 6.09
N TYR A 123 -11.42 -6.31 6.76
CA TYR A 123 -11.78 -6.79 8.09
C TYR A 123 -11.75 -5.66 9.13
N GLN A 124 -10.69 -4.84 9.10
CA GLN A 124 -10.51 -3.73 10.03
C GLN A 124 -11.62 -2.69 9.85
N LEU A 125 -11.95 -2.37 8.59
CA LEU A 125 -13.02 -1.42 8.25
C LEU A 125 -14.40 -1.89 8.74
N GLY A 126 -14.72 -3.18 8.60
CA GLY A 126 -16.01 -3.73 9.02
C GLY A 126 -16.15 -3.94 10.53
N SER A 127 -15.06 -4.35 11.20
CA SER A 127 -15.08 -4.76 12.61
C SER A 127 -14.60 -3.67 13.59
N HIS A 128 -14.00 -2.59 13.08
CA HIS A 128 -13.36 -1.52 13.86
C HIS A 128 -12.28 -2.05 14.83
N THR A 129 -11.72 -3.24 14.58
CA THR A 129 -10.65 -3.83 15.40
C THR A 129 -9.43 -4.20 14.57
N LYS A 130 -8.25 -3.93 15.15
CA LYS A 130 -6.93 -4.32 14.61
C LYS A 130 -6.49 -5.72 15.10
N ASN A 131 -7.40 -6.51 15.68
CA ASN A 131 -7.06 -7.83 16.22
C ASN A 131 -7.06 -8.93 15.15
N PHE A 132 -5.94 -9.00 14.44
CA PHE A 132 -5.70 -10.01 13.40
C PHE A 132 -5.36 -11.40 13.96
N ASP A 133 -4.99 -11.52 15.23
CA ASP A 133 -4.67 -12.82 15.84
C ASP A 133 -5.91 -13.68 16.15
N SER A 134 -7.10 -13.07 16.10
CA SER A 134 -8.36 -13.74 16.36
C SER A 134 -8.62 -14.90 15.40
N GLU A 135 -9.25 -15.97 15.91
CA GLU A 135 -9.71 -17.08 15.06
C GLU A 135 -10.72 -16.61 14.01
N HIS A 136 -11.49 -15.57 14.35
CA HIS A 136 -12.40 -14.92 13.42
C HIS A 136 -11.69 -14.31 12.21
N TYR A 137 -10.56 -13.60 12.42
CA TYR A 137 -9.78 -13.05 11.32
C TYR A 137 -9.22 -14.16 10.42
N LYS A 138 -8.67 -15.23 11.02
CA LYS A 138 -8.16 -16.38 10.26
C LYS A 138 -9.22 -17.02 9.40
N ASN A 139 -10.44 -17.18 9.92
CA ASN A 139 -11.57 -17.69 9.16
C ASN A 139 -12.00 -16.73 8.04
N TYR A 140 -12.10 -15.43 8.33
CA TYR A 140 -12.42 -14.40 7.35
C TYR A 140 -11.45 -14.38 6.16
N ILE A 141 -10.14 -14.39 6.43
CA ILE A 141 -9.12 -14.42 5.38
C ILE A 141 -9.16 -15.73 4.61
N ASN A 142 -9.32 -16.87 5.29
CA ASN A 142 -9.46 -18.15 4.62
C ASN A 142 -10.68 -18.21 3.69
N GLU A 143 -11.79 -17.56 4.05
CA GLU A 143 -12.99 -17.47 3.22
C GLU A 143 -12.84 -16.50 2.04
N THR A 144 -12.30 -15.31 2.32
CA THR A 144 -12.09 -14.24 1.34
C THR A 144 -11.06 -14.63 0.28
N LEU A 145 -10.06 -15.41 0.69
CA LEU A 145 -8.96 -15.87 -0.17
C LEU A 145 -9.10 -17.35 -0.54
N LYS A 146 -10.31 -17.93 -0.49
CA LYS A 146 -10.52 -19.31 -0.97
C LYS A 146 -10.09 -19.38 -2.43
N PHE A 147 -8.93 -20.01 -2.65
CA PHE A 147 -8.59 -20.58 -3.93
C PHE A 147 -9.68 -21.59 -4.25
N GLU A 148 -10.45 -21.38 -5.32
CA GLU A 148 -10.94 -22.54 -6.04
C GLU A 148 -9.70 -23.32 -6.44
N ARG A 149 -9.43 -24.44 -5.74
CA ARG A 149 -8.44 -25.42 -6.17
C ARG A 149 -8.95 -26.02 -7.48
N GLY A 150 -8.82 -25.26 -8.56
CA GLY A 150 -9.09 -25.66 -9.92
C GLY A 150 -7.82 -25.43 -10.71
N LEU A 151 -6.95 -26.45 -10.70
CA LEU A 151 -6.12 -26.96 -11.80
C LEU A 151 -5.16 -28.01 -11.25
#